data_AF-A0A969GTN4-F1
#
_entry.id   AF-A0A969GTN4-F1
#
_cell.length_a   1.000
_cell.length_b   1.000
_cell.length_c   1.000
_cell.angle_alpha   90.00
_cell.angle_beta   90.00
_cell.angle_gamma   90.00
#
_symmetry.space_group_name_H-M   'P 1'
#
loop_
_entity.id
_entity.type
_entity.pdbx_description
1 polymer ?
#
loop_
_entity_poly.entity_id
_entity_poly.type
_entity_poly.pdbx_seq_one_letter_code
_entity_poly.pdbx_strand_id
1 'polypeptide(L)'
;MKPSTAIAHDLVLIGGGHSHAIALKQFGMNPIPGVRLTLITNVCDTPYSGMLPGYVAGLYSFDECHIDLRPLAQFAGATLVVD
;
A
#
# COMPACT_ATOMS: atom_id res chain seq x y z
N MET A 1 -16.17 -14.11 16.64
CA MET A 1 -15.90 -14.07 15.19
C MET A 1 -16.88 -13.07 14.59
N LYS A 2 -16.41 -11.94 14.01
CA LYS A 2 -17.33 -11.03 13.30
C LYS A 2 -17.91 -11.80 12.11
N PRO A 3 -19.21 -11.72 11.83
CA PRO A 3 -19.79 -12.39 10.67
C PRO A 3 -19.06 -11.93 9.42
N SER A 4 -18.63 -12.89 8.59
CA SER A 4 -18.05 -12.59 7.29
C SER A 4 -19.14 -11.93 6.45
N THR A 5 -19.02 -10.62 6.24
CA THR A 5 -19.86 -9.89 5.30
C THR A 5 -19.56 -10.42 3.91
N ALA A 6 -20.61 -10.79 3.16
CA ALA A 6 -20.45 -11.18 1.77
C ALA A 6 -19.73 -10.05 1.00
N ILE A 7 -18.78 -10.42 0.14
CA ILE A 7 -18.09 -9.45 -0.71
C ILE A 7 -19.11 -8.88 -1.68
N ALA A 8 -19.32 -7.57 -1.62
CA ALA A 8 -20.20 -6.81 -2.49
C ALA A 8 -19.42 -6.12 -3.62
N HIS A 9 -18.16 -5.73 -3.35
CA HIS A 9 -17.33 -4.98 -4.29
C HIS A 9 -15.87 -5.41 -4.27
N ASP A 10 -15.26 -5.39 -5.46
CA ASP A 10 -13.82 -5.51 -5.66
C ASP A 10 -13.24 -4.12 -5.93
N LEU A 11 -12.30 -3.69 -5.09
CA LEU A 11 -11.54 -2.47 -5.29
C LEU A 11 -10.10 -2.83 -5.67
N VAL A 12 -9.71 -2.43 -6.87
CA VAL A 12 -8.35 -2.62 -7.40
C VAL A 12 -7.63 -1.27 -7.43
N LEU A 13 -6.52 -1.18 -6.71
CA LEU A 13 -5.60 -0.06 -6.74
C LEU A 13 -4.46 -0.38 -7.71
N ILE A 14 -4.24 0.48 -8.71
CA ILE A 14 -3.16 0.32 -9.70
C ILE A 14 -2.03 1.30 -9.39
N GLY A 15 -0.87 0.78 -9.07
CA GLY A 15 0.34 1.50 -8.66
C GLY A 15 0.48 1.63 -7.14
N GLY A 16 1.70 1.51 -6.63
CA GLY A 16 2.01 1.56 -5.19
C GLY A 16 2.33 2.94 -4.61
N GLY A 17 1.98 4.05 -5.27
CA GLY A 17 2.38 5.40 -4.85
C GLY A 17 1.72 5.90 -3.55
N HIS A 18 2.12 7.10 -3.10
CA HIS A 18 1.67 7.70 -1.82
C HIS A 18 0.18 7.67 -1.57
N SER A 19 -0.63 8.01 -2.57
CA SER A 19 -2.08 8.01 -2.45
C SER A 19 -2.61 6.62 -2.07
N HIS A 20 -2.10 5.57 -2.71
CA HIS A 20 -2.51 4.19 -2.41
C HIS A 20 -1.88 3.67 -1.12
N ALA A 21 -0.65 4.06 -0.77
CA ALA A 21 -0.09 3.75 0.55
C ALA A 21 -0.96 4.34 1.69
N ILE A 22 -1.39 5.59 1.55
CA ILE A 22 -2.30 6.23 2.52
C ILE A 22 -3.66 5.53 2.53
N ALA A 23 -4.22 5.19 1.36
CA ALA A 23 -5.47 4.46 1.28
C ALA A 23 -5.39 3.09 1.97
N LEU A 24 -4.32 2.31 1.73
CA LEU A 24 -4.09 1.03 2.42
C LEU A 24 -4.05 1.22 3.94
N LYS A 25 -3.32 2.23 4.43
CA LYS A 25 -3.29 2.56 5.86
C LYS A 25 -4.70 2.85 6.40
N GLN A 26 -5.49 3.65 5.67
CA GLN A 26 -6.86 3.98 6.07
C GLN A 26 -7.77 2.74 6.08
N PHE A 27 -7.66 1.84 5.10
CA PHE A 27 -8.38 0.58 5.08
C PHE A 27 -8.01 -0.35 6.23
N GLY A 28 -6.73 -0.44 6.60
CA GLY A 28 -6.31 -1.23 7.76
C GLY A 28 -6.79 -0.65 9.10
N MET A 29 -6.90 0.69 9.20
CA MET A 29 -7.43 1.36 10.38
C MET A 29 -8.97 1.26 10.47
N ASN A 30 -9.68 1.41 9.35
CA ASN A 30 -11.15 1.40 9.27
C ASN A 30 -11.60 0.55 8.07
N PRO A 31 -11.64 -0.79 8.19
CA PRO A 31 -12.06 -1.65 7.10
C PRO A 31 -13.51 -1.38 6.67
N ILE A 32 -13.76 -1.34 5.37
CA ILE A 32 -15.11 -1.19 4.81
C ILE A 32 -15.71 -2.59 4.59
N PRO A 33 -16.81 -2.95 5.29
CA PRO A 33 -17.43 -4.26 5.14
C PRO A 33 -17.86 -4.54 3.69
N GLY A 34 -17.60 -5.76 3.22
CA GLY A 34 -17.99 -6.19 1.87
C GLY A 34 -17.08 -5.70 0.74
N VAL A 35 -15.99 -4.98 1.04
CA VAL A 35 -14.98 -4.60 0.03
C VAL A 35 -13.79 -5.54 0.11
N ARG A 36 -13.44 -6.16 -1.02
CA ARG A 36 -12.17 -6.89 -1.18
C ARG A 36 -11.16 -5.97 -1.87
N LEU A 37 -9.97 -5.86 -1.29
CA LEU A 37 -8.94 -4.94 -1.75
C LEU A 37 -7.80 -5.68 -2.45
N THR A 38 -7.41 -5.20 -3.63
CA THR A 38 -6.22 -5.67 -4.36
C THR A 38 -5.35 -4.49 -4.73
N LEU A 39 -4.04 -4.57 -4.46
CA LEU A 39 -3.03 -3.63 -4.95
C LEU A 39 -2.22 -4.34 -6.05
N ILE A 40 -2.20 -3.78 -7.25
CA ILE A 40 -1.31 -4.19 -8.34
C ILE A 40 -0.25 -3.10 -8.52
N THR A 41 1.03 -3.46 -8.47
CA THR A 41 2.14 -2.50 -8.54
C THR A 41 3.38 -3.14 -9.13
N ASN A 42 4.21 -2.37 -9.83
CA ASN A 42 5.50 -2.85 -10.35
C ASN A 42 6.66 -2.70 -9.35
N VAL A 43 6.37 -2.22 -8.14
CA VAL A 43 7.35 -2.02 -7.07
C VAL A 43 6.80 -2.52 -5.73
N CYS A 44 7.65 -3.16 -4.94
CA CYS A 44 7.37 -3.49 -3.54
C CYS A 44 7.68 -2.31 -2.61
N ASP A 45 8.74 -1.56 -2.94
CA ASP A 45 9.25 -0.45 -2.15
C ASP A 45 8.95 0.84 -2.93
N THR A 46 7.96 1.62 -2.48
CA THR A 46 7.60 2.87 -3.16
C THR A 46 8.46 4.02 -2.63
N PRO A 47 9.12 4.81 -3.49
CA PRO A 47 9.91 5.95 -3.05
C PRO A 47 9.02 7.09 -2.55
N TYR A 48 9.44 7.76 -1.48
CA TYR A 48 8.97 9.08 -1.14
C TYR A 48 9.67 10.13 -2.00
N SER A 49 8.96 10.61 -3.02
CA SER A 49 9.51 11.50 -4.05
C SER A 49 10.14 12.78 -3.48
N GLY A 50 9.63 13.28 -2.35
CA GLY A 50 10.19 14.43 -1.64
C GLY A 50 11.59 14.18 -1.04
N MET A 51 11.96 12.92 -0.79
CA MET A 51 13.28 12.53 -0.26
C MET A 51 14.27 12.11 -1.35
N LEU A 52 13.82 11.85 -2.59
CA LEU A 52 14.69 11.42 -3.68
C LEU A 52 15.88 12.36 -3.96
N PRO A 53 15.75 13.69 -3.91
CA PRO A 53 16.93 14.57 -4.05
C PRO A 53 17.98 14.33 -2.96
N GLY A 54 17.56 14.08 -1.72
CA GLY A 54 18.45 13.76 -0.61
C GLY A 54 19.09 12.37 -0.75
N TYR A 55 18.35 11.38 -1.25
CA TYR A 55 18.88 10.06 -1.59
C TYR A 55 20.01 10.15 -2.63
N VAL A 56 19.76 10.88 -3.73
CA VAL A 56 20.76 11.09 -4.79
C VAL A 56 21.99 11.84 -4.27
N ALA A 57 21.80 12.78 -3.35
CA ALA A 57 22.89 13.50 -2.68
C ALA A 57 23.63 12.66 -1.61
N GLY A 58 23.21 11.42 -1.33
CA GLY A 58 23.81 10.56 -0.32
C GLY A 58 23.45 10.91 1.13
N LEU A 59 22.40 11.72 1.34
CA LEU A 59 21.93 12.15 2.66
C LEU A 59 20.98 11.13 3.33
N TYR A 60 20.39 10.26 2.52
CA TYR A 60 19.48 9.21 2.98
C TYR A 60 19.86 7.88 2.35
N SER A 61 19.67 6.81 3.11
CA SER A 61 19.70 5.44 2.63
C SER A 61 18.43 5.09 1.86
N PHE A 62 18.44 3.92 1.22
CA PHE A 62 17.29 3.40 0.50
C PHE A 62 16.08 3.24 1.43
N ASP A 63 16.29 2.63 2.60
CA ASP A 63 15.25 2.32 3.59
C ASP A 63 14.64 3.59 4.22
N GLU A 64 15.41 4.67 4.33
CA GLU A 64 14.89 5.96 4.79
C GLU A 64 13.98 6.62 3.75
N CYS A 65 14.17 6.31 2.46
CA CYS A 65 13.46 6.95 1.36
C CYS A 65 12.31 6.13 0.79
N HIS A 66 12.19 4.85 1.13
CA HIS A 66 11.19 3.96 0.55
C HIS A 66 10.24 3.41 1.60
N ILE A 67 9.00 3.20 1.19
CA ILE A 67 7.97 2.57 2.00
C ILE A 67 7.77 1.15 1.48
N ASP A 68 7.97 0.15 2.34
CA ASP A 68 7.65 -1.23 2.01
C ASP A 68 6.12 -1.44 1.99
N LEU A 69 5.59 -1.75 0.81
CA LEU A 69 4.16 -1.96 0.59
C LEU A 69 3.68 -3.33 1.06
N ARG A 70 4.56 -4.32 1.27
CA ARG A 70 4.19 -5.67 1.69
C ARG A 70 3.53 -5.69 3.08
N PRO A 71 4.15 -5.17 4.16
CA PRO A 71 3.52 -5.13 5.47
C PRO A 71 2.30 -4.21 5.48
N LEU A 72 2.29 -3.15 4.65
CA LEU A 72 1.17 -2.22 4.56
C LEU A 72 -0.06 -2.85 3.87
N ALA A 73 0.15 -3.60 2.80
CA ALA A 73 -0.91 -4.35 2.12
C ALA A 73 -1.46 -5.44 3.04
N GLN A 74 -0.60 -6.16 3.76
CA GLN A 74 -1.02 -7.14 4.76
C GLN A 74 -1.85 -6.50 5.88
N PHE A 75 -1.41 -5.35 6.41
CA PHE A 75 -2.14 -4.60 7.43
C PHE A 75 -3.53 -4.16 6.94
N ALA A 76 -3.65 -3.77 5.67
CA ALA A 76 -4.91 -3.39 5.06
C ALA A 76 -5.84 -4.57 4.71
N GLY A 77 -5.36 -5.81 4.82
CA GLY A 77 -6.05 -7.00 4.30
C GLY A 77 -6.13 -7.02 2.77
N ALA A 78 -5.22 -6.32 2.09
CA ALA A 78 -5.16 -6.26 0.63
C ALA A 78 -4.36 -7.45 0.07
N THR A 79 -4.81 -7.97 -1.07
CA THR A 79 -3.99 -8.86 -1.89
C THR A 79 -2.98 -8.00 -2.67
N LEU A 80 -1.68 -8.26 -2.50
CA LEU A 80 -0.62 -7.60 -3.26
C LEU A 80 -0.24 -8.45 -4.48
N VAL A 81 -0.31 -7.85 -5.66
CA VAL A 81 0.16 -8.43 -6.93
C VAL A 81 1.30 -7.57 -7.44
N VAL A 82 2.44 -8.19 -7.70
CA VAL A 82 3.62 -7.51 -8.26
C VAL A 82 3.78 -7.93 -9.72
N ASP A 83 3.87 -6.96 -10.63
CA ASP A 83 3.98 -7.15 -12.10
C ASP A 83 5.25 -6.48 -12.66
#